data_AF-A0A5B7HJG5-F1
#
_entry.id   AF-A0A5B7HJG5-F1
#
_cell.length_a   1.000
_cell.length_b   1.000
_cell.length_c   1.000
_cell.angle_alpha   90.00
_cell.angle_beta   90.00
_cell.angle_gamma   90.00
#
_symmetry.space_group_name_H-M   'P 1'
#
loop_
_entity.id
_entity.type
_entity.pdbx_description
1 polymer ?
#
loop_
_entity_poly.entity_id
_entity_poly.type
_entity_poly.pdbx_seq_one_letter_code
_entity_poly.pdbx_strand_id
1 'polypeptide(L)'
;MGPPDAILGVTEAFKRDTNPKKINLGVGAYRDDNGKPFVLPSVRKAEELIVSQKLDKEYLPISGNAEFCNEAIKLALGDNNPVLADGLVCIIVLHTFI
;
A
#
# COMPACT_ATOMS: atom_id res chain seq x y z
N MET A 1 -4.12 -12.41 25.33
CA MET A 1 -4.70 -11.74 24.14
C MET A 1 -4.80 -10.26 24.44
N GLY A 2 -4.27 -9.41 23.55
CA GLY A 2 -4.44 -7.96 23.66
C GLY A 2 -5.88 -7.54 23.34
N PRO A 3 -6.28 -6.30 23.66
CA PRO A 3 -7.60 -5.79 23.33
C PRO A 3 -7.79 -5.78 21.80
N PRO A 4 -9.00 -6.08 21.30
CA PRO A 4 -9.30 -5.99 19.88
C PRO A 4 -9.09 -4.56 19.38
N ASP A 5 -8.51 -4.45 18.18
CA ASP A 5 -8.26 -3.16 17.53
C ASP A 5 -9.57 -2.40 17.34
N ALA A 6 -9.62 -1.17 17.86
CA ALA A 6 -10.81 -0.35 17.88
C ALA A 6 -11.34 -0.03 16.47
N ILE A 7 -10.47 0.00 15.45
CA ILE A 7 -10.83 0.30 14.05
C ILE A 7 -11.37 -0.97 13.36
N LEU A 8 -10.79 -2.14 13.66
CA LEU A 8 -11.26 -3.41 13.11
C LEU A 8 -12.65 -3.78 13.64
N GLY A 9 -12.92 -3.58 14.93
CA GLY A 9 -14.22 -3.86 15.53
C GLY A 9 -15.37 -3.05 14.89
N VAL A 10 -15.11 -1.79 14.53
CA VAL A 10 -16.08 -0.93 13.84
C VAL A 10 -16.42 -1.45 12.45
N THR A 11 -15.44 -1.98 11.73
CA THR A 11 -15.66 -2.56 10.40
C THR A 11 -16.51 -3.83 10.46
N GLU A 12 -16.31 -4.67 11.47
CA GLU A 12 -17.13 -5.88 11.69
C GLU A 12 -18.56 -5.54 12.08
N ALA A 13 -18.75 -4.56 12.96
CA ALA A 13 -20.07 -4.03 13.30
C ALA A 13 -20.78 -3.46 12.05
N PHE A 14 -20.07 -2.68 11.24
CA PHE A 14 -20.58 -2.17 9.97
C PHE A 14 -20.99 -3.29 9.00
N LYS A 15 -20.21 -4.37 8.89
CA LYS A 15 -20.56 -5.51 8.03
C LYS A 15 -21.83 -6.23 8.52
N ARG A 16 -22.01 -6.37 9.83
CA ARG A 16 -23.18 -7.03 10.46
C ARG A 16 -24.46 -6.19 10.42
N ASP A 17 -24.35 -4.87 10.28
CA ASP A 17 -25.51 -4.00 10.14
C ASP A 17 -26.26 -4.28 8.83
N THR A 18 -27.56 -4.54 8.90
CA THR A 18 -28.42 -4.82 7.74
C THR A 18 -29.06 -3.58 7.13
N ASN A 19 -28.85 -2.40 7.72
CA ASN A 19 -29.43 -1.15 7.23
C ASN A 19 -28.84 -0.80 5.85
N PRO A 20 -29.69 -0.63 4.80
CA PRO A 20 -29.22 -0.29 3.46
C PRO A 20 -28.57 1.09 3.35
N LYS A 21 -28.78 1.98 4.33
CA LYS A 21 -28.20 3.34 4.38
C LYS A 21 -26.99 3.45 5.33
N LYS A 22 -26.38 2.33 5.73
CA LYS A 22 -25.19 2.35 6.59
C LYS A 22 -24.00 3.03 5.88
N ILE A 23 -23.23 3.82 6.61
CA ILE A 23 -22.03 4.51 6.12
C ILE A 23 -20.84 4.11 6.99
N ASN A 24 -19.73 3.72 6.37
CA ASN A 24 -18.49 3.40 7.08
C ASN A 24 -17.54 4.60 7.03
N LEU A 25 -17.34 5.26 8.18
CA LEU A 25 -16.40 6.37 8.35
C LEU A 25 -15.15 5.97 9.17
N GLY A 26 -15.04 4.70 9.57
CA GLY A 26 -13.94 4.21 10.40
C GLY A 26 -12.75 3.71 9.59
N VAL A 27 -12.97 3.28 8.35
CA VAL A 27 -11.91 2.71 7.50
C VAL A 27 -11.24 3.83 6.69
N GLY A 28 -9.96 4.06 6.95
CA GLY A 28 -9.10 5.00 6.20
C GLY A 28 -8.67 4.51 4.82
N ALA A 29 -9.59 3.88 4.06
CA ALA A 29 -9.33 3.39 2.71
C ALA A 29 -10.17 4.17 1.70
N TYR A 30 -9.56 4.56 0.58
CA TYR A 30 -10.22 5.32 -0.46
C TYR A 30 -11.37 4.52 -1.10
N ARG A 31 -12.50 5.21 -1.32
CA ARG A 31 -13.70 4.67 -1.95
C ARG A 31 -14.11 5.56 -3.12
N ASP A 32 -14.75 4.95 -4.11
CA ASP A 32 -15.39 5.69 -5.21
C ASP A 32 -16.70 6.35 -4.76
N ASP A 33 -17.35 7.06 -5.67
CA ASP A 33 -18.63 7.76 -5.44
C ASP A 33 -19.78 6.81 -5.03
N ASN A 34 -19.63 5.50 -5.27
CA ASN A 34 -20.58 4.47 -4.89
C ASN A 34 -20.19 3.76 -3.57
N GLY A 35 -19.17 4.24 -2.86
CA GLY A 35 -18.68 3.66 -1.62
C GLY A 35 -17.91 2.34 -1.78
N LYS A 36 -17.47 1.99 -3.00
CA LYS A 36 -16.74 0.76 -3.31
C LYS A 36 -15.23 0.98 -3.25
N PRO A 37 -14.41 -0.06 -2.95
CA PRO A 37 -12.96 0.04 -3.08
C PRO A 37 -12.56 0.48 -4.48
N PHE A 38 -11.71 1.51 -4.57
CA PHE A 38 -11.23 2.03 -5.84
C PHE A 38 -9.77 1.62 -6.06
N VAL A 39 -9.51 0.98 -7.20
CA VAL A 39 -8.15 0.61 -7.65
C VAL A 39 -7.77 1.54 -8.78
N LEU A 40 -6.61 2.20 -8.66
CA LEU A 40 -6.15 3.17 -9.66
C LEU A 40 -5.93 2.47 -11.02
N PRO A 41 -6.29 3.12 -12.15
CA PRO A 41 -6.04 2.57 -13.49
C PRO A 41 -4.55 2.28 -13.75
N SER A 42 -3.65 3.10 -13.21
CA SER A 42 -2.20 2.90 -13.29
C SER A 42 -1.76 1.60 -12.60
N VAL A 43 -2.36 1.28 -11.44
CA VAL A 43 -2.09 0.05 -10.70
C VAL A 43 -2.57 -1.17 -11.49
N ARG A 44 -3.78 -1.13 -12.06
CA ARG A 44 -4.30 -2.22 -12.91
C ARG A 44 -3.40 -2.52 -14.09
N LYS A 45 -2.92 -1.48 -14.77
CA LYS A 45 -1.98 -1.63 -15.89
C LYS A 45 -0.64 -2.22 -15.44
N ALA A 46 -0.13 -1.82 -14.28
CA ALA A 46 1.10 -2.39 -13.72
C ALA A 46 0.92 -3.88 -13.38
N GLU A 47 -0.22 -4.28 -12.80
CA GLU A 47 -0.54 -5.68 -12.52
C GLU A 47 -0.55 -6.53 -13.81
N GLU A 48 -1.20 -6.06 -14.87
CA GLU A 48 -1.23 -6.74 -16.17
C GLU A 48 0.18 -6.93 -16.74
N LEU A 49 1.02 -5.90 -16.65
CA LEU A 49 2.42 -5.96 -17.10
C LEU A 49 3.21 -6.99 -16.30
N ILE A 50 3.12 -6.98 -14.97
CA ILE A 50 3.85 -7.92 -14.10
C ILE A 50 3.42 -9.36 -14.38
N VAL A 51 2.11 -9.62 -14.49
CA VAL A 51 1.58 -10.95 -14.80
C VAL A 51 2.06 -11.45 -16.16
N SER A 52 2.12 -10.56 -17.17
CA SER A 52 2.59 -10.92 -18.51
C SER A 52 4.07 -11.32 -18.55
N GLN A 53 4.89 -10.77 -17.64
CA GLN A 53 6.33 -11.03 -17.57
C GLN A 53 6.67 -12.41 -16.98
N LYS A 54 5.73 -13.08 -16.30
CA LYS A 54 5.92 -14.42 -15.70
C LYS A 54 7.18 -14.53 -14.84
N LEU A 55 7.44 -13.50 -14.03
CA LEU A 55 8.56 -13.46 -13.12
C LEU A 55 8.48 -14.60 -12.08
N ASP A 56 9.63 -15.00 -11.55
CA ASP A 56 9.69 -15.90 -10.40
C ASP A 56 9.14 -15.23 -9.14
N LYS A 57 9.03 -16.01 -8.06
CA LYS A 57 8.52 -15.56 -6.76
C LYS A 57 9.56 -15.83 -5.66
N GLU A 58 10.84 -15.73 -6.02
CA GLU A 58 11.93 -15.94 -5.09
C GLU A 58 11.99 -14.83 -4.03
N TYR A 59 12.73 -15.10 -2.95
CA TYR A 59 12.89 -14.14 -1.88
C TYR A 59 13.65 -12.90 -2.33
N LEU A 60 13.12 -11.73 -1.96
CA LEU A 60 13.86 -10.49 -2.08
C LEU A 60 14.98 -10.41 -1.04
N PRO A 61 16.04 -9.61 -1.31
CA PRO A 61 17.02 -9.25 -0.28
C PRO A 61 16.35 -8.61 0.94
N ILE A 62 17.03 -8.63 2.09
CA ILE A 62 16.56 -7.99 3.34
C ILE A 62 16.25 -6.49 3.12
N SER A 63 17.02 -5.85 2.24
CA SER A 63 16.82 -4.46 1.83
C SER A 63 15.62 -4.23 0.89
N GLY A 64 14.88 -5.28 0.53
CA GLY A 64 13.82 -5.23 -0.47
C GLY A 64 14.34 -5.11 -1.91
N ASN A 65 13.45 -4.71 -2.82
CA ASN A 65 13.77 -4.47 -4.22
C ASN A 65 14.46 -3.10 -4.40
N ALA A 66 15.67 -3.10 -4.97
CA ALA A 66 16.49 -1.90 -5.12
C ALA A 66 15.87 -0.84 -6.07
N GLU A 67 15.20 -1.26 -7.13
CA GLU A 67 14.53 -0.34 -8.06
C GLU A 67 13.34 0.34 -7.40
N PHE A 68 12.52 -0.42 -6.67
CA PHE A 68 11.42 0.14 -5.87
C PHE A 68 11.92 1.18 -4.87
N CYS A 69 12.99 0.83 -4.15
CA CYS A 69 13.65 1.71 -3.20
C CYS A 69 14.09 3.05 -3.83
N ASN A 70 14.76 2.98 -5.00
CA ASN A 70 15.21 4.18 -5.71
C ASN A 70 14.05 5.05 -6.19
N GLU A 71 13.02 4.46 -6.78
CA GLU A 71 11.84 5.21 -7.25
C GLU A 71 11.00 5.77 -6.10
N ALA A 72 10.92 5.06 -4.97
CA ALA A 72 10.24 5.54 -3.77
C ALA A 72 10.93 6.79 -3.18
N ILE A 73 12.27 6.80 -3.16
CA ILE A 73 13.00 8.01 -2.71
C ILE A 73 12.77 9.17 -3.68
N LYS A 74 12.87 8.94 -5.00
CA LYS A 74 12.62 9.99 -5.99
C LYS A 74 11.23 10.59 -5.84
N LEU A 75 10.22 9.76 -5.59
CA LEU A 75 8.86 10.21 -5.31
C LEU A 75 8.78 11.08 -4.05
N ALA A 76 9.51 10.71 -2.99
CA ALA A 76 9.47 11.42 -1.71
C ALA A 76 10.26 12.75 -1.71
N LEU A 77 11.43 12.79 -2.37
CA LEU A 77 12.39 13.90 -2.29
C LEU A 77 12.53 14.72 -3.57
N GLY A 78 12.01 14.22 -4.70
CA GLY A 78 12.17 14.80 -6.03
C GLY A 78 13.49 14.42 -6.70
N ASP A 79 13.51 14.40 -8.03
CA ASP A 79 14.60 13.84 -8.85
C ASP A 79 15.95 14.58 -8.69
N ASN A 80 15.94 15.87 -8.36
CA ASN A 80 17.12 16.74 -8.31
C ASN A 80 17.48 17.19 -6.88
N ASN A 81 17.18 16.37 -5.88
CA ASN A 81 17.49 16.72 -4.50
C ASN A 81 18.99 16.49 -4.20
N PRO A 82 19.75 17.50 -3.73
CA PRO A 82 21.17 17.37 -3.44
C PRO A 82 21.48 16.28 -2.41
N VAL A 83 20.54 15.98 -1.51
CA VAL A 83 20.66 14.91 -0.50
C VAL A 83 20.80 13.52 -1.17
N LEU A 84 20.26 13.34 -2.38
CA LEU A 84 20.42 12.13 -3.18
C LEU A 84 21.79 12.05 -3.84
N ALA A 85 22.26 13.17 -4.38
CA ALA A 85 23.57 13.27 -5.03
C ALA A 85 24.71 13.01 -4.02
N ASP A 86 24.53 13.49 -2.79
CA ASP A 86 25.52 13.38 -1.71
C ASP A 86 25.44 12.04 -0.95
N GLY A 87 24.52 11.14 -1.32
CA GLY A 87 24.40 9.80 -0.72
C GLY A 87 23.93 9.81 0.74
N LEU A 88 23.18 10.84 1.15
CA LEU A 88 22.79 11.07 2.54
C LEU A 88 21.46 10.40 2.92
N VAL A 89 20.94 9.50 2.09
CA VAL A 89 19.65 8.83 2.28
C VAL A 89 19.85 7.35 2.64
N CYS A 90 19.13 6.91 3.67
CA CYS A 90 19.02 5.49 4.03
C CYS A 90 17.55 5.07 3.98
N ILE A 91 17.27 3.92 3.37
CA ILE A 91 15.92 3.33 3.32
C ILE A 91 15.89 2.12 4.23
N ILE A 92 14.83 2.03 5.03
CA ILE A 92 14.54 0.88 5.87
C ILE A 92 13.27 0.24 5.33
N VAL A 93 13.39 -0.95 4.76
CA VAL A 93 12.23 -1.75 4.35
C VAL A 93 11.82 -2.62 5.52
N LEU A 94 10.69 -2.30 6.14
CA LEU A 94 10.09 -3.12 7.18
C LEU A 94 9.38 -4.31 6.52
N HIS A 95 10.05 -5.46 6.45
CA HIS A 95 9.39 -6.72 6.12
C HIS A 95 8.47 -7.10 7.29
N THR A 96 7.18 -6.91 7.11
CA THR A 96 6.20 -7.52 8.01
C THR A 96 6.04 -8.96 7.53
N PHE A 97 6.55 -9.92 8.32
CA PHE A 97 6.21 -11.33 8.12
C PHE A 97 4.71 -11.45 8.40
N ILE A 98 3.92 -11.62 7.34
CA ILE A 98 2.51 -12.05 7.41
C ILE A 98 2.45 -13.45 6.81
#